data_AF-A0A6N7S899-F1
#
_entry.id   AF-A0A6N7S899-F1
#
_cell.length_a   1.000
_cell.length_b   1.000
_cell.length_c   1.000
_cell.angle_alpha   90.00
_cell.angle_beta   90.00
_cell.angle_gamma   90.00
#
_symmetry.space_group_name_H-M   'P 1'
#
loop_
_entity.id
_entity.type
_entity.pdbx_description
1 polymer ?
#
loop_
_entity_poly.entity_id
_entity_poly.type
_entity_poly.pdbx_seq_one_letter_code
_entity_poly.pdbx_strand_id
1 'polypeptide(L)'
;MTKRKIGILALLVLCLFFLVYRSIHIKRVQLSSSQHPCIWLSVDEKPLLFLNLNRQFVFDSEYKILNSQLQVKSYLPGLAIFSEPISQISDYWVNLDDHGFSYYFSVLEQQRDIVPSCQFAFVSDELEKELIRQNNNVRWFQQDELANNPSSKIQFYRIWTLQTDTLEIAVRCPDFMLELVLPAVEATFNRLAK
;
A
#
# COMPACT_ATOMS: atom_id res chain seq x y z
N MET A 1 -18.16 -44.11 -11.07
CA MET A 1 -17.26 -42.98 -11.46
C MET A 1 -15.85 -43.35 -10.98
N THR A 2 -14.83 -43.39 -11.86
CA THR A 2 -13.47 -43.84 -11.47
C THR A 2 -12.81 -42.83 -10.52
N LYS A 3 -11.95 -43.26 -9.59
CA LYS A 3 -11.25 -42.40 -8.60
C LYS A 3 -10.62 -41.15 -9.24
N ARG A 4 -10.11 -41.27 -10.46
CA ARG A 4 -9.55 -40.17 -11.27
C ARG A 4 -10.58 -39.11 -11.65
N LYS A 5 -11.81 -39.50 -12.00
CA LYS A 5 -12.92 -38.57 -12.31
C LYS A 5 -13.40 -37.82 -11.05
N ILE A 6 -13.39 -38.49 -9.90
CA ILE A 6 -13.72 -37.87 -8.60
C ILE A 6 -12.65 -36.84 -8.20
N GLY A 7 -11.37 -37.18 -8.38
CA GLY A 7 -10.26 -36.25 -8.12
C GLY A 7 -10.30 -35.00 -9.02
N ILE A 8 -10.57 -35.17 -10.31
CA ILE A 8 -10.72 -34.03 -11.25
C ILE A 8 -11.91 -33.16 -10.85
N LEU A 9 -13.05 -33.77 -10.50
CA LEU A 9 -14.23 -33.01 -10.06
C LEU A 9 -13.96 -32.22 -8.77
N ALA A 10 -13.30 -32.85 -7.78
CA ALA A 10 -12.94 -32.17 -6.53
C ALA A 10 -12.01 -30.98 -6.78
N LEU A 11 -11.04 -31.12 -7.68
CA LEU A 11 -10.15 -30.02 -8.06
C LEU A 11 -10.93 -28.87 -8.72
N LEU A 12 -11.84 -29.19 -9.64
CA LEU A 12 -12.67 -28.17 -10.32
C LEU A 12 -13.56 -27.40 -9.32
N VAL A 13 -14.17 -28.10 -8.36
CA VAL A 13 -14.96 -27.48 -7.29
C VAL A 13 -14.10 -26.56 -6.44
N LEU A 14 -12.89 -26.98 -6.09
CA LEU A 14 -11.95 -26.17 -5.31
C LEU A 14 -11.49 -24.93 -6.08
N CYS A 15 -11.19 -25.05 -7.38
CA CYS A 15 -10.88 -23.91 -8.25
C CYS A 15 -12.06 -22.93 -8.36
N LEU A 16 -13.29 -23.43 -8.50
CA LEU A 16 -14.48 -22.58 -8.58
C LEU A 16 -14.70 -21.80 -7.28
N PHE A 17 -14.63 -22.49 -6.13
CA PHE A 17 -14.73 -21.85 -4.82
C PHE A 17 -13.68 -20.75 -4.65
N PHE A 18 -12.45 -21.04 -5.08
CA PHE A 18 -11.35 -20.09 -5.03
C PHE A 18 -11.59 -18.84 -5.91
N LEU A 19 -12.09 -19.01 -7.14
CA LEU A 19 -12.38 -17.90 -8.03
C LEU A 19 -13.52 -17.02 -7.51
N VAL A 20 -14.59 -17.63 -6.98
CA VAL A 20 -15.70 -16.92 -6.34
C VAL A 20 -15.19 -16.11 -5.14
N TYR A 21 -14.40 -16.74 -4.27
CA TYR A 21 -13.79 -16.06 -3.12
C TYR A 21 -13.00 -14.82 -3.55
N ARG A 22 -12.11 -14.94 -4.55
CA ARG A 22 -11.34 -13.79 -5.07
C ARG A 22 -12.23 -12.68 -5.62
N SER A 23 -13.27 -13.03 -6.36
CA SER A 23 -14.18 -12.03 -6.96
C SER A 23 -14.95 -11.21 -5.93
N ILE A 24 -15.16 -11.75 -4.74
CA ILE A 24 -15.84 -11.06 -3.64
C ILE A 24 -14.89 -10.07 -2.96
N HIS A 25 -13.63 -10.47 -2.75
CA HIS A 25 -12.65 -9.75 -1.93
C HIS A 25 -11.65 -8.88 -2.72
N ILE A 26 -11.65 -8.95 -4.05
CA ILE A 26 -10.81 -8.12 -4.91
C ILE A 26 -11.71 -7.31 -5.82
N LYS A 27 -11.72 -5.99 -5.64
CA LYS A 27 -12.54 -5.08 -6.41
C LYS A 27 -11.66 -4.10 -7.15
N ARG A 28 -11.96 -3.85 -8.42
CA ARG A 28 -11.28 -2.80 -9.18
C ARG A 28 -11.69 -1.44 -8.60
N VAL A 29 -10.71 -0.61 -8.25
CA VAL A 29 -10.94 0.79 -7.89
C VAL A 29 -11.10 1.57 -9.18
N GLN A 30 -12.23 2.26 -9.32
CA GLN A 30 -12.48 3.14 -10.44
C GLN A 30 -11.96 4.54 -10.09
N LEU A 31 -10.73 4.86 -10.52
CA LEU A 31 -10.22 6.22 -10.43
C LEU A 31 -10.86 7.07 -11.52
N SER A 32 -11.49 8.18 -11.11
CA SER A 32 -12.33 9.04 -11.95
C SER A 32 -11.56 9.89 -12.97
N SER A 33 -10.23 9.86 -12.98
CA SER A 33 -9.47 10.84 -13.72
C SER A 33 -8.03 10.36 -13.95
N SER A 34 -7.78 9.76 -15.10
CA SER A 34 -6.45 9.81 -15.71
C SER A 34 -6.56 9.47 -17.19
N GLN A 35 -5.88 10.24 -18.03
CA GLN A 35 -5.70 9.95 -19.46
C GLN A 35 -4.90 8.66 -19.70
N HIS A 36 -4.38 8.03 -18.62
CA HIS A 36 -3.71 6.74 -18.60
C HIS A 36 -4.42 5.79 -17.62
N PRO A 37 -4.99 4.66 -18.06
CA PRO A 37 -5.78 3.79 -17.19
C PRO A 37 -4.87 2.95 -16.28
N CYS A 38 -4.60 3.44 -15.07
CA CYS A 38 -3.93 2.65 -14.04
C CYS A 38 -4.92 1.64 -13.45
N ILE A 39 -4.48 0.39 -13.24
CA ILE A 39 -5.34 -0.65 -12.67
C ILE A 39 -5.04 -0.77 -11.18
N TRP A 40 -5.97 -0.26 -10.39
CA TRP A 40 -5.94 -0.36 -8.94
C TRP A 40 -6.98 -1.35 -8.46
N LEU A 41 -6.60 -2.19 -7.51
CA LEU A 41 -7.44 -3.22 -6.91
C LEU A 41 -7.52 -2.97 -5.41
N SER A 42 -8.71 -2.76 -4.87
CA SER A 42 -8.95 -2.77 -3.44
C SER A 42 -9.07 -4.22 -2.98
N VAL A 43 -8.39 -4.51 -1.88
CA VAL A 43 -8.29 -5.84 -1.29
C VAL A 43 -8.67 -5.74 0.18
N ASP A 44 -9.68 -6.50 0.60
CA ASP A 44 -10.12 -6.52 1.99
C ASP A 44 -9.00 -7.03 2.93
N GLU A 45 -9.09 -6.70 4.22
CA GLU A 45 -8.11 -6.98 5.30
C GLU A 45 -7.63 -8.46 5.41
N LYS A 46 -8.26 -9.41 4.70
CA LYS A 46 -7.93 -10.84 4.67
C LYS A 46 -7.81 -11.42 3.25
N PRO A 47 -6.79 -11.07 2.45
CA PRO A 47 -6.52 -11.78 1.20
C PRO A 47 -5.61 -12.99 1.48
N LEU A 48 -5.99 -13.80 2.48
CA LEU A 48 -5.15 -14.74 3.19
C LEU A 48 -4.78 -16.02 2.43
N LEU A 49 -4.80 -16.01 1.10
CA LEU A 49 -4.36 -17.17 0.32
C LEU A 49 -3.18 -16.90 -0.61
N PHE A 50 -2.87 -15.66 -1.01
CA PHE A 50 -1.87 -15.44 -2.09
C PHE A 50 -1.00 -14.19 -1.98
N LEU A 51 -1.26 -13.26 -1.06
CA LEU A 51 -0.47 -12.03 -0.98
C LEU A 51 0.42 -12.07 0.26
N ASN A 52 1.47 -12.91 0.22
CA ASN A 52 2.69 -12.58 0.96
C ASN A 52 3.43 -11.53 0.14
N LEU A 53 2.91 -10.31 0.14
CA LEU A 53 3.72 -9.15 -0.20
C LEU A 53 4.70 -9.06 0.95
N ASN A 54 5.98 -9.30 0.68
CA ASN A 54 7.04 -9.06 1.65
C ASN A 54 6.96 -7.58 2.04
N ARG A 55 6.14 -7.27 3.04
CA ARG A 55 5.87 -5.90 3.47
C ARG A 55 7.19 -5.30 3.89
N GLN A 56 7.54 -4.21 3.24
CA GLN A 56 8.80 -3.56 3.50
C GLN A 56 8.67 -2.61 4.68
N PHE A 57 7.49 -2.07 4.95
CA PHE A 57 7.20 -1.33 6.17
C PHE A 57 6.62 -2.25 7.24
N VAL A 58 7.21 -2.19 8.43
CA VAL A 58 6.75 -2.91 9.62
C VAL A 58 6.60 -1.89 10.75
N PHE A 59 5.44 -1.92 11.40
CA PHE A 59 5.10 -1.06 12.52
C PHE A 59 4.83 -1.94 13.74
N ASP A 60 5.52 -1.75 14.85
CA ASP A 60 5.52 -2.72 15.96
C ASP A 60 4.42 -2.50 17.01
N SER A 61 3.58 -1.46 16.87
CA SER A 61 2.50 -1.17 17.83
C SER A 61 1.19 -1.88 17.49
N GLU A 62 0.16 -1.72 18.33
CA GLU A 62 -1.19 -2.21 18.00
C GLU A 62 -1.79 -1.39 16.85
N TYR A 63 -1.62 -1.88 15.63
CA TYR A 63 -2.22 -1.32 14.44
C TYR A 63 -3.22 -2.29 13.81
N LYS A 64 -4.21 -1.71 13.14
CA LYS A 64 -5.13 -2.43 12.27
C LYS A 64 -4.99 -1.88 10.85
N ILE A 65 -4.76 -2.75 9.87
CA ILE A 65 -4.84 -2.33 8.46
C ILE A 65 -6.31 -2.20 8.10
N LEU A 66 -6.72 -1.03 7.64
CA LEU A 66 -8.09 -0.81 7.17
C LEU A 66 -8.30 -1.28 5.74
N ASN A 67 -7.35 -0.90 4.90
CA ASN A 67 -7.49 -0.99 3.46
C ASN A 67 -6.11 -1.17 2.87
N SER A 68 -6.02 -2.05 1.89
CA SER A 68 -4.87 -2.13 1.02
C SER A 68 -5.35 -2.05 -0.43
N GLN A 69 -4.73 -1.17 -1.20
CA GLN A 69 -4.94 -1.10 -2.63
C GLN A 69 -3.65 -1.50 -3.34
N LEU A 70 -3.80 -2.36 -4.34
CA LEU A 70 -2.70 -2.85 -5.16
C LEU A 70 -2.80 -2.26 -6.55
N GLN A 71 -1.68 -1.76 -7.04
CA GLN A 71 -1.51 -1.47 -8.45
C GLN A 71 -0.94 -2.69 -9.15
N VAL A 72 -1.51 -3.02 -10.30
CA VAL A 72 -1.11 -4.17 -11.11
C VAL A 72 -0.97 -3.75 -12.58
N LYS A 73 -0.11 -4.44 -13.33
CA LYS A 73 0.06 -4.20 -14.77
C LYS A 73 -1.16 -4.68 -15.56
N SER A 74 -1.76 -5.79 -15.15
CA SER A 74 -2.96 -6.35 -15.80
C SER A 74 -3.92 -6.97 -14.81
N TYR A 75 -5.22 -6.92 -15.15
CA TYR A 75 -6.31 -7.49 -14.38
C TYR A 75 -7.40 -8.02 -15.28
N LEU A 76 -7.83 -9.26 -15.04
CA LEU A 76 -8.96 -9.90 -15.71
C LEU A 76 -10.19 -9.86 -14.79
N PRO A 77 -11.17 -8.97 -15.05
CA PRO A 77 -12.39 -8.89 -14.25
C PRO A 77 -13.22 -10.18 -14.36
N GLY A 78 -14.02 -10.47 -13.33
CA GLY A 78 -14.85 -11.68 -13.23
C GLY A 78 -14.14 -12.88 -12.60
N LEU A 79 -12.86 -13.09 -12.90
CA LEU A 79 -12.02 -14.12 -12.26
C LEU A 79 -11.10 -13.55 -11.17
N ALA A 80 -11.04 -12.22 -11.05
CA ALA A 80 -10.18 -11.49 -10.12
C ALA A 80 -8.70 -11.92 -10.20
N ILE A 81 -8.24 -12.24 -11.42
CA ILE A 81 -6.86 -12.61 -11.72
C ILE A 81 -6.10 -11.33 -12.09
N PHE A 82 -4.92 -11.14 -11.51
CA PHE A 82 -4.05 -10.01 -11.79
C PHE A 82 -2.62 -10.48 -12.03
N SER A 83 -1.80 -9.62 -12.66
CA SER A 83 -0.35 -9.81 -12.78
C SER A 83 0.35 -9.72 -11.42
N GLU A 84 1.68 -9.65 -11.39
CA GLU A 84 2.38 -9.19 -10.20
C GLU A 84 1.93 -7.77 -9.80
N PRO A 85 1.84 -7.48 -8.48
CA PRO A 85 1.67 -6.13 -7.99
C PRO A 85 2.97 -5.33 -8.15
N ILE A 86 2.82 -4.08 -8.58
CA ILE A 86 3.95 -3.15 -8.78
C ILE A 86 3.98 -2.04 -7.73
N SER A 87 2.83 -1.76 -7.11
CA SER A 87 2.68 -0.79 -6.04
C SER A 87 1.59 -1.26 -5.08
N GLN A 88 1.72 -0.90 -3.81
CA GLN A 88 0.75 -1.13 -2.76
C GLN A 88 0.64 0.11 -1.90
N ILE A 89 -0.59 0.56 -1.65
CA ILE A 89 -0.89 1.50 -0.59
C ILE A 89 -1.63 0.78 0.53
N SER A 90 -1.24 1.02 1.78
CA SER A 90 -1.91 0.50 2.96
C SER A 90 -2.23 1.62 3.93
N ASP A 91 -3.47 1.67 4.38
CA ASP A 91 -3.95 2.59 5.40
C ASP A 91 -3.97 1.87 6.75
N TYR A 92 -3.29 2.43 7.74
CA TYR A 92 -3.13 1.87 9.07
C TYR A 92 -3.97 2.66 10.06
N TRP A 93 -4.73 2.00 10.93
CA TRP A 93 -5.31 2.58 12.14
C TRP A 93 -4.40 2.29 13.31
N VAL A 94 -4.09 3.33 14.07
CA VAL A 94 -3.35 3.23 15.33
C VAL A 94 -4.28 3.66 16.44
N ASN A 95 -4.49 2.77 17.40
CA ASN A 95 -5.23 3.08 18.61
C ASN A 95 -4.30 3.91 19.50
N LEU A 96 -4.61 5.20 19.68
CA LEU A 96 -3.82 6.06 20.55
C LEU A 96 -4.29 6.01 22.01
N ASP A 97 -5.57 5.69 22.26
CA ASP A 97 -6.18 5.63 23.58
C ASP A 97 -7.26 4.54 23.68
N ASP A 98 -7.56 4.08 24.91
CA ASP A 98 -8.70 3.21 25.25
C ASP A 98 -10.08 3.84 24.95
N HIS A 99 -10.10 5.11 24.55
CA HIS A 99 -11.30 5.88 24.21
C HIS A 99 -11.71 5.80 22.73
N GLY A 100 -10.99 5.01 21.90
CA GLY A 100 -11.43 4.67 20.54
C GLY A 100 -11.20 5.75 19.49
N PHE A 101 -10.40 6.78 19.79
CA PHE A 101 -9.85 7.64 18.74
C PHE A 101 -8.68 6.92 18.10
N SER A 102 -8.94 6.37 16.91
CA SER A 102 -7.88 5.80 16.10
C SER A 102 -7.65 6.69 14.89
N TYR A 103 -6.37 6.98 14.71
CA TYR A 103 -5.89 7.85 13.67
C TYR A 103 -5.19 7.01 12.62
N TYR A 104 -5.13 7.53 11.39
CA TYR A 104 -4.56 6.80 10.30
C TYR A 104 -3.38 7.49 9.64
N PHE A 105 -2.45 6.65 9.19
CA PHE A 105 -1.35 7.01 8.31
C PHE A 105 -1.33 6.03 7.15
N SER A 106 -0.78 6.47 6.02
CA SER A 106 -0.73 5.67 4.79
C SER A 106 0.70 5.35 4.43
N VAL A 107 0.94 4.14 3.97
CA VAL A 107 2.25 3.70 3.44
C VAL A 107 2.08 3.26 2.00
N LEU A 108 2.87 3.85 1.12
CA LEU A 108 3.06 3.39 -0.25
C LEU A 108 4.37 2.62 -0.35
N GLU A 109 4.32 1.43 -0.92
CA GLU A 109 5.47 0.64 -1.31
C GLU A 109 5.39 0.38 -2.81
N GLN A 110 6.40 0.77 -3.57
CA GLN A 110 6.34 0.65 -5.03
C GLN A 110 7.68 0.39 -5.68
N GLN A 111 7.67 -0.27 -6.84
CA GLN A 111 8.85 -0.39 -7.68
C GLN A 111 9.27 0.99 -8.21
N ARG A 112 10.57 1.22 -8.36
CA ARG A 112 11.09 2.43 -9.01
C ARG A 112 10.69 2.45 -10.49
N ASP A 113 10.56 3.63 -11.07
CA ASP A 113 10.26 3.87 -12.48
C ASP A 113 8.87 3.39 -12.94
N ILE A 114 7.88 3.36 -12.04
CA ILE A 114 6.48 3.24 -12.43
C ILE A 114 6.11 4.46 -13.28
N VAL A 115 5.31 4.20 -14.33
CA VAL A 115 4.82 5.22 -15.26
C VAL A 115 4.30 6.43 -14.46
N PRO A 116 4.78 7.65 -14.70
CA PRO A 116 4.46 8.83 -13.89
C PRO A 116 2.95 9.08 -13.71
N SER A 117 2.15 8.76 -14.73
CA SER A 117 0.68 8.90 -14.68
C SER A 117 -0.02 7.92 -13.73
N CYS A 118 0.72 6.96 -13.20
CA CYS A 118 0.27 5.93 -12.27
C CYS A 118 0.92 6.05 -10.88
N GLN A 119 1.76 7.07 -10.66
CA GLN A 119 2.31 7.37 -9.35
C GLN A 119 1.25 7.97 -8.44
N PHE A 120 1.37 7.70 -7.14
CA PHE A 120 0.45 8.24 -6.16
C PHE A 120 0.71 9.74 -5.92
N ALA A 121 -0.34 10.53 -5.72
CA ALA A 121 -0.26 11.99 -5.62
C ALA A 121 0.74 12.49 -4.57
N PHE A 122 0.88 11.80 -3.44
CA PHE A 122 1.83 12.20 -2.39
C PHE A 122 3.28 11.88 -2.69
N VAL A 123 3.61 11.23 -3.82
CA VAL A 123 5.00 11.04 -4.28
C VAL A 123 5.26 11.75 -5.60
N SER A 124 4.33 12.59 -6.06
CA SER A 124 4.51 13.44 -7.24
C SER A 124 5.79 14.28 -7.11
N ASP A 125 6.51 14.42 -8.22
CA ASP A 125 7.68 15.31 -8.33
C ASP A 125 7.30 16.80 -8.39
N GLU A 126 6.00 17.10 -8.38
CA GLU A 126 5.48 18.47 -8.33
C GLU A 126 5.63 19.13 -6.95
N LEU A 127 5.88 18.35 -5.89
CA LEU A 127 6.13 18.86 -4.54
C LEU A 127 7.64 18.90 -4.27
N GLU A 128 8.13 20.01 -3.73
CA GLU A 128 9.54 20.14 -3.33
C GLU A 128 9.84 19.15 -2.18
N LYS A 129 10.70 18.18 -2.47
CA LYS A 129 11.19 17.17 -1.53
C LYS A 129 12.56 17.59 -0.99
N GLU A 130 12.69 17.69 0.33
CA GLU A 130 13.96 17.94 0.99
C GLU A 130 14.75 16.62 1.14
N LEU A 131 15.97 16.55 0.62
CA LEU A 131 16.87 15.42 0.84
C LEU A 131 17.47 15.51 2.26
N ILE A 132 17.02 14.63 3.16
CA ILE A 132 17.44 14.63 4.57
C ILE A 132 18.60 13.66 4.87
N ARG A 133 18.79 12.63 4.03
CA ARG A 133 19.90 11.67 4.16
C ARG A 133 20.21 11.01 2.82
N GLN A 134 21.48 10.77 2.54
CA GLN A 134 21.91 9.98 1.38
C GLN A 134 23.07 9.06 1.77
N ASN A 135 22.89 7.75 1.54
CA ASN A 135 23.92 6.73 1.75
C ASN A 135 23.95 5.80 0.54
N ASN A 136 25.07 5.71 -0.18
CA ASN A 136 25.20 4.92 -1.41
C ASN A 136 24.06 5.23 -2.42
N ASN A 137 23.31 4.20 -2.81
CA ASN A 137 22.19 4.27 -3.75
C ASN A 137 20.84 4.51 -3.06
N VAL A 138 20.86 4.95 -1.80
CA VAL A 138 19.67 5.13 -0.97
C VAL A 138 19.54 6.61 -0.59
N ARG A 139 18.38 7.18 -0.91
CA ARG A 139 18.04 8.59 -0.67
C ARG A 139 16.81 8.69 0.20
N TRP A 140 16.87 9.52 1.23
CA TRP A 140 15.77 9.78 2.14
C TRP A 140 15.30 11.21 1.93
N PHE A 141 14.02 11.36 1.69
CA PHE A 141 13.38 12.64 1.52
C PHE A 141 12.34 12.89 2.59
N GLN A 142 12.11 14.16 2.86
CA GLN A 142 11.01 14.66 3.66
C GLN A 142 10.28 15.74 2.88
N GLN A 143 8.96 15.79 3.03
CA GLN A 143 8.12 16.85 2.49
C GLN A 143 6.90 17.00 3.40
N ASP A 144 6.32 18.20 3.43
CA ASP A 144 5.10 18.48 4.19
C ASP A 144 3.97 18.90 3.24
N GLU A 145 2.79 18.31 3.45
CA GLU A 145 1.56 18.63 2.72
C GLU A 145 0.60 19.31 3.69
N LEU A 146 0.19 20.55 3.40
CA LEU A 146 -0.77 21.27 4.22
C LEU A 146 -2.14 20.58 4.21
N ALA A 147 -2.77 20.49 5.38
CA ALA A 147 -4.12 19.94 5.46
C ALA A 147 -5.13 20.95 4.89
N ASN A 148 -5.83 20.58 3.81
CA ASN A 148 -6.81 21.44 3.13
C ASN A 148 -8.15 21.61 3.88
N ASN A 149 -8.23 21.23 5.17
CA ASN A 149 -9.45 21.33 5.96
C ASN A 149 -9.23 22.11 7.27
N PRO A 150 -9.71 23.37 7.36
CA PRO A 150 -9.54 24.21 8.55
C PRO A 150 -10.31 23.72 9.79
N SER A 151 -11.22 22.75 9.65
CA SER A 151 -11.91 22.10 10.78
C SER A 151 -11.19 20.86 11.31
N SER A 152 -10.11 20.43 10.66
CA SER A 152 -9.30 19.29 11.10
C SER A 152 -8.35 19.71 12.22
N LYS A 153 -8.07 18.79 13.16
CA LYS A 153 -6.97 18.96 14.12
C LYS A 153 -5.59 18.78 13.47
N ILE A 154 -5.54 18.25 12.26
CA ILE A 154 -4.32 18.03 11.48
C ILE A 154 -3.94 19.34 10.80
N GLN A 155 -2.75 19.85 11.06
CA GLN A 155 -2.22 21.04 10.39
C GLN A 155 -1.52 20.69 9.09
N PHE A 156 -0.74 19.61 9.10
CA PHE A 156 -0.05 19.08 7.92
C PHE A 156 0.12 17.57 8.01
N TYR A 157 0.45 16.97 6.87
CA TYR A 157 0.95 15.62 6.77
C TYR A 157 2.44 15.68 6.42
N ARG A 158 3.27 15.00 7.21
CA ARG A 158 4.65 14.74 6.84
C ARG A 158 4.71 13.50 5.99
N ILE A 159 5.48 13.55 4.92
CA ILE A 159 5.76 12.40 4.08
C ILE A 159 7.26 12.14 4.13
N TRP A 160 7.62 10.95 4.61
CA TRP A 160 8.99 10.45 4.52
C TRP A 160 9.10 9.46 3.37
N THR A 161 10.08 9.66 2.50
CA THR A 161 10.29 8.81 1.32
C THR A 161 11.68 8.22 1.31
N LEU A 162 11.77 6.89 1.25
CA LEU A 162 12.98 6.15 0.93
C LEU A 162 12.98 5.82 -0.55
N GLN A 163 14.02 6.21 -1.27
CA GLN A 163 14.28 5.76 -2.63
C GLN A 163 15.56 4.95 -2.70
N THR A 164 15.48 3.76 -3.27
CA THR A 164 16.63 2.93 -3.67
C THR A 164 16.72 2.85 -5.20
N ASP A 165 17.55 1.96 -5.74
CA ASP A 165 17.61 1.72 -7.18
C ASP A 165 16.39 1.04 -7.77
N THR A 166 15.66 0.28 -6.96
CA THR A 166 14.56 -0.59 -7.42
C THR A 166 13.25 -0.36 -6.69
N LEU A 167 13.28 0.36 -5.56
CA LEU A 167 12.16 0.50 -4.66
C LEU A 167 12.00 1.95 -4.23
N GLU A 168 10.75 2.35 -4.03
CA GLU A 168 10.38 3.54 -3.29
C GLU A 168 9.36 3.20 -2.21
N ILE A 169 9.58 3.70 -1.00
CA ILE A 169 8.61 3.62 0.10
C ILE A 169 8.34 5.02 0.59
N ALA A 170 7.07 5.40 0.65
CA ALA A 170 6.64 6.68 1.18
C ALA A 170 5.61 6.50 2.29
N VAL A 171 5.83 7.17 3.43
CA VAL A 171 4.98 7.11 4.62
C VAL A 171 4.39 8.48 4.85
N ARG A 172 3.08 8.62 4.66
CA ARG A 172 2.31 9.86 4.88
C ARG A 172 1.65 9.82 6.24
N CYS A 173 2.11 10.66 7.15
CA CYS A 173 1.74 10.68 8.56
C CYS A 173 1.21 12.05 8.98
N PRO A 174 0.10 12.16 9.71
CA PRO A 174 -0.34 13.43 10.25
C PRO A 174 0.64 13.95 11.32
N ASP A 175 0.73 15.27 11.42
CA ASP A 175 1.59 16.04 12.35
C ASP A 175 1.57 15.56 13.81
N PHE A 176 0.41 15.22 14.37
CA PHE A 176 0.32 14.78 15.76
C PHE A 176 0.79 13.32 15.98
N MET A 177 1.02 12.52 14.94
CA MET A 177 1.51 11.14 15.03
C MET A 177 3.01 10.99 14.73
N LEU A 178 3.71 12.09 14.41
CA LEU A 178 5.07 11.99 13.89
C LEU A 178 6.01 11.26 14.83
N GLU A 179 5.97 11.60 16.12
CA GLU A 179 6.83 10.97 17.14
C GLU A 179 6.56 9.47 17.30
N LEU A 180 5.32 9.03 17.07
CA LEU A 180 4.91 7.64 17.18
C LEU A 180 5.36 6.82 15.97
N VAL A 181 5.26 7.38 14.77
CA VAL A 181 5.53 6.67 13.51
C VAL A 181 7.00 6.75 13.10
N LEU A 182 7.70 7.84 13.43
CA LEU A 182 9.09 8.09 13.04
C LEU A 182 10.04 6.93 13.39
N PRO A 183 10.01 6.32 14.58
CA PRO A 183 10.93 5.21 14.90
C PRO A 183 10.79 4.02 13.93
N ALA A 184 9.57 3.70 13.50
CA ALA A 184 9.33 2.62 12.55
C ALA A 184 9.73 2.98 11.12
N VAL A 185 9.57 4.25 10.75
CA VAL A 185 10.10 4.79 9.49
C VAL A 185 11.61 4.66 9.45
N GLU A 186 12.30 5.13 10.49
CA GLU A 186 13.75 5.04 10.57
C GLU A 186 14.22 3.57 10.59
N ALA A 187 13.58 2.71 11.37
CA ALA A 187 13.91 1.28 11.42
C ALA A 187 13.74 0.61 10.06
N THR A 188 12.61 0.87 9.39
CA THR A 188 12.32 0.37 8.04
C THR A 188 13.37 0.86 7.04
N PHE A 189 13.64 2.16 7.03
CA PHE A 189 14.53 2.75 6.06
C PHE A 189 15.98 2.31 6.29
N ASN A 190 16.42 2.21 7.54
CA ASN A 190 17.74 1.67 7.89
C ASN A 190 17.87 0.19 7.54
N ARG A 191 16.79 -0.60 7.63
CA ARG A 191 16.77 -2.02 7.24
C ARG A 191 16.94 -2.19 5.74
N LEU A 192 16.27 -1.34 4.95
CA LEU A 192 16.29 -1.39 3.48
C LEU A 192 17.49 -0.69 2.86
N ALA A 193 18.23 0.10 3.66
CA ALA A 193 19.45 0.75 3.24
C ALA A 193 20.70 -0.15 3.32
N LYS A 194 20.56 -1.40 3.78
CA LYS A 194 21.62 -2.41 3.88
C LYS A 194 21.61 -3.33 2.67
#